data_AF-A0A651DL58-F1
#
_entry.id   AF-A0A651DL58-F1
#
_cell.length_a   1.000
_cell.length_b   1.000
_cell.length_c   1.000
_cell.angle_alpha   90.00
_cell.angle_beta   90.00
_cell.angle_gamma   90.00
#
_symmetry.space_group_name_H-M   'P 1'
#
loop_
_entity.id
_entity.type
_entity.pdbx_description
1 polymer ?
#
loop_
_entity_poly.entity_id
_entity_poly.type
_entity_poly.pdbx_seq_one_letter_code
_entity_poly.pdbx_strand_id
1 'polypeptide(L)'
;MIQTSRTPVPRLALLLGALLMLTACGLRGEGATPAAPVDSGAVERPESVPPAPDPASAQSEPPAELRTLLLDGERLLAEGNLDEAIEAFQGYLAFGGSEEGSSRALWGLSLAFMVPDTETHDPERGLRALDTLVDDHPLTLQGQQAQWLRGLIVELGHARAVAREQEQLIEQLSEMVEQLRRIDLDRRPGGVRPDSLRRPPPS
;
A
#
# COMPACT_ATOMS: atom_id res chain seq x y z
N MET A 1 36.34 -21.56 -10.08
CA MET A 1 35.93 -21.46 -8.67
C MET A 1 34.44 -21.20 -8.66
N ILE A 2 33.64 -22.19 -8.24
CA ILE A 2 32.17 -22.13 -8.26
C ILE A 2 31.72 -21.77 -6.84
N GLN A 3 31.28 -20.52 -6.65
CA GLN A 3 30.66 -20.08 -5.40
C GLN A 3 29.21 -20.56 -5.39
N THR A 4 28.90 -21.49 -4.49
CA THR A 4 27.53 -21.93 -4.18
C THR A 4 26.95 -21.00 -3.13
N SER A 5 26.03 -20.13 -3.54
CA SER A 5 25.24 -19.28 -2.64
C SER A 5 24.21 -20.13 -1.89
N ARG A 6 24.35 -20.21 -0.56
CA ARG A 6 23.35 -20.78 0.34
C ARG A 6 22.21 -19.77 0.49
N THR A 7 21.00 -20.16 0.10
CA THR A 7 19.77 -19.42 0.39
C THR A 7 19.21 -19.84 1.77
N PRO A 8 19.03 -18.92 2.73
CA PRO A 8 18.27 -19.21 3.94
C PRO A 8 16.83 -18.67 3.81
N VAL A 9 15.86 -19.55 3.57
CA VAL A 9 14.44 -19.28 3.89
C VAL A 9 13.84 -20.61 4.36
N PRO A 10 13.30 -20.71 5.61
CA PRO A 10 11.85 -20.59 5.78
C PRO A 10 11.44 -20.16 7.20
N ARG A 11 11.52 -18.87 7.53
CA ARG A 11 10.82 -18.34 8.73
C ARG A 11 9.59 -17.51 8.38
N LEU A 12 9.57 -16.93 7.19
CA LEU A 12 8.44 -16.11 6.71
C LEU A 12 7.19 -16.94 6.37
N ALA A 13 7.36 -18.19 5.94
CA ALA A 13 6.24 -19.09 5.64
C ALA A 13 5.44 -19.53 6.88
N LEU A 14 6.05 -19.51 8.07
CA LEU A 14 5.38 -19.91 9.31
C LEU A 14 4.49 -18.79 9.90
N LEU A 15 4.82 -17.52 9.65
CA LEU A 15 4.02 -16.39 10.12
C LEU A 15 2.76 -16.16 9.26
N LEU A 16 2.84 -16.42 7.94
CA LEU A 16 1.69 -16.25 7.05
C LEU A 16 0.57 -17.28 7.33
N GLY A 17 0.93 -18.50 7.74
CA GLY A 17 -0.05 -19.55 8.08
C GLY A 17 -0.82 -19.27 9.38
N ALA A 18 -0.18 -18.62 10.37
CA ALA A 18 -0.83 -18.31 11.64
C ALA A 18 -1.85 -17.16 11.51
N LEU A 19 -1.60 -16.19 10.62
CA LEU A 19 -2.49 -15.05 10.43
C LEU A 19 -3.81 -15.43 9.72
N LEU A 20 -3.80 -16.43 8.84
CA LEU A 20 -4.99 -16.92 8.12
C LEU A 20 -5.95 -17.75 8.99
N MET A 21 -5.49 -18.33 10.10
CA MET A 21 -6.35 -19.11 10.99
C MET A 21 -7.16 -18.25 11.98
N LEU A 22 -6.77 -16.98 12.18
CA LEU A 22 -7.46 -16.08 13.11
C LEU A 22 -8.66 -15.34 12.48
N THR A 23 -8.77 -15.27 11.15
CA THR A 23 -9.90 -14.63 10.46
C THR A 23 -11.11 -15.54 10.21
N ALA A 24 -11.02 -16.84 10.54
CA ALA A 24 -12.08 -17.80 10.22
C ALA A 24 -13.17 -18.00 11.29
N CYS A 25 -13.14 -17.31 12.44
CA CYS A 25 -14.09 -17.55 13.53
C CYS A 25 -15.15 -16.44 13.76
N GLY A 26 -15.31 -15.48 12.84
CA GLY A 26 -16.11 -14.27 13.08
C GLY A 26 -17.51 -14.15 12.46
N LEU A 27 -17.97 -15.07 11.60
CA LEU A 27 -19.32 -14.99 11.01
C LEU A 27 -20.26 -16.01 11.66
N ARG A 28 -20.77 -15.68 12.84
CA ARG A 28 -21.91 -16.38 13.45
C ARG A 28 -23.04 -15.41 13.73
N GLY A 29 -23.86 -15.28 12.70
CA GLY A 29 -25.26 -14.87 12.60
C GLY A 29 -25.99 -14.22 13.77
N GLU A 30 -26.65 -13.11 13.46
CA GLU A 30 -28.00 -12.83 13.96
C GLU A 30 -28.93 -12.61 12.76
N GLY A 31 -29.97 -13.45 12.71
CA GLY A 31 -30.98 -13.44 11.66
C GLY A 31 -31.88 -12.21 11.79
N ALA A 32 -31.97 -11.45 10.70
CA ALA A 32 -33.04 -10.49 10.50
C ALA A 32 -34.13 -11.14 9.64
N THR A 33 -35.31 -11.16 10.23
CA THR A 33 -36.61 -11.65 9.78
C THR A 33 -36.97 -11.23 8.34
N PRO A 34 -37.58 -12.12 7.51
CA PRO A 34 -38.18 -11.72 6.25
C PRO A 34 -39.46 -10.91 6.53
N ALA A 35 -39.38 -9.59 6.37
CA ALA A 35 -40.54 -8.71 6.34
C ALA A 35 -41.26 -8.83 4.99
N ALA A 36 -42.58 -8.77 5.07
CA ALA A 36 -43.58 -9.07 4.04
C ALA A 36 -43.45 -8.29 2.71
N PRO A 37 -44.06 -8.80 1.63
CA PRO A 37 -44.24 -8.05 0.39
C PRO A 37 -45.27 -6.93 0.62
N VAL A 38 -44.82 -5.68 0.48
CA VAL A 38 -45.72 -4.52 0.47
C VAL A 38 -46.17 -4.30 -0.96
N ASP A 39 -47.45 -4.59 -1.18
CA ASP A 39 -48.26 -4.21 -2.32
C ASP A 39 -48.53 -2.68 -2.32
N SER A 40 -48.95 -2.17 -3.48
CA SER A 40 -49.55 -0.86 -3.73
C SER A 40 -48.64 0.35 -3.93
N GLY A 41 -48.74 0.89 -5.14
CA GLY A 41 -48.45 2.29 -5.41
C GLY A 41 -48.04 2.58 -6.85
N ALA A 42 -48.82 2.14 -7.84
CA ALA A 42 -48.74 2.71 -9.19
C ALA A 42 -49.20 4.17 -9.13
N VAL A 43 -48.28 5.06 -8.80
CA VAL A 43 -48.46 6.51 -8.96
C VAL A 43 -48.10 6.83 -10.40
N GLU A 44 -49.10 7.15 -11.21
CA GLU A 44 -48.94 7.79 -12.51
C GLU A 44 -48.10 9.05 -12.33
N ARG A 45 -46.82 8.95 -12.69
CA ARG A 45 -45.89 10.07 -12.71
C ARG A 45 -46.26 10.92 -13.93
N PRO A 46 -46.63 12.20 -13.75
CA PRO A 46 -46.96 13.07 -14.86
C PRO A 46 -45.77 13.13 -15.83
N GLU A 47 -46.07 12.85 -17.10
CA GLU A 47 -45.16 12.86 -18.23
C GLU A 47 -44.68 14.31 -18.45
N SER A 48 -43.69 14.73 -17.67
CA SER A 48 -43.00 16.00 -17.89
C SER A 48 -42.19 15.86 -19.17
N VAL A 49 -42.72 16.42 -20.26
CA VAL A 49 -42.04 16.56 -21.54
C VAL A 49 -40.61 17.07 -21.27
N PRO A 50 -39.56 16.30 -21.57
CA PRO A 50 -38.20 16.71 -21.32
C PRO A 50 -37.92 18.00 -22.12
N PRO A 51 -37.39 19.07 -21.48
CA PRO A 51 -36.99 20.27 -22.21
C PRO A 51 -36.00 19.87 -23.30
N ALA A 52 -36.21 20.41 -24.51
CA ALA A 52 -35.34 20.17 -25.64
C ALA A 52 -33.88 20.42 -25.21
N PRO A 53 -32.95 19.49 -25.49
CA PRO A 53 -31.56 19.63 -25.08
C PRO A 53 -30.99 20.92 -25.70
N ASP A 54 -30.47 21.79 -24.84
CA ASP A 54 -29.80 23.01 -25.28
C ASP A 54 -28.67 22.64 -26.26
N PRO A 55 -28.66 23.18 -27.50
CA PRO A 55 -27.63 22.88 -28.50
C PRO A 55 -26.23 23.39 -28.09
N ALA A 56 -26.12 24.12 -26.97
CA ALA A 56 -24.87 24.65 -26.44
C ALA A 56 -24.05 23.64 -25.62
N SER A 57 -24.61 22.47 -25.25
CA SER A 57 -23.89 21.44 -24.50
C SER A 57 -23.23 20.38 -25.40
N ALA A 58 -22.92 20.72 -26.66
CA ALA A 58 -22.06 19.90 -27.49
C ALA A 58 -20.65 19.89 -26.87
N GLN A 59 -20.47 18.99 -25.89
CA GLN A 59 -19.19 18.65 -25.30
C GLN A 59 -18.24 18.38 -26.46
N SER A 60 -17.29 19.28 -26.65
CA SER A 60 -16.33 19.17 -27.73
C SER A 60 -15.51 17.91 -27.46
N GLU A 61 -15.75 16.86 -28.25
CA GLU A 61 -14.97 15.64 -28.13
C GLU A 61 -13.48 16.00 -28.26
N PRO A 62 -12.62 15.41 -27.43
CA PRO A 62 -11.20 15.65 -27.53
C PRO A 62 -10.69 15.27 -28.93
N PRO A 63 -9.72 16.04 -29.49
CA PRO A 63 -9.05 15.71 -30.73
C PRO A 63 -8.58 14.25 -30.74
N ALA A 64 -8.68 13.58 -31.90
CA ALA A 64 -8.31 12.17 -32.03
C ALA A 64 -6.86 11.90 -31.59
N GLU A 65 -5.96 12.85 -31.81
CA GLU A 65 -4.55 12.81 -31.39
C GLU A 65 -4.37 12.75 -29.87
N LEU A 66 -5.25 13.40 -29.11
CA LEU A 66 -5.20 13.30 -27.64
C LEU A 66 -5.65 11.92 -27.18
N ARG A 67 -6.70 11.37 -27.81
CA ARG A 67 -7.15 10.01 -27.49
C ARG A 67 -6.04 8.98 -27.72
N THR A 68 -5.23 9.14 -28.76
CA THR A 68 -4.09 8.24 -29.02
C THR A 68 -3.01 8.35 -27.93
N LEU A 69 -2.66 9.56 -27.48
CA LEU A 69 -1.66 9.74 -26.40
C LEU A 69 -2.06 9.01 -25.11
N LEU A 70 -3.33 9.11 -24.71
CA LEU A 70 -3.81 8.43 -23.49
C LEU A 70 -3.71 6.90 -23.63
N LEU A 71 -4.19 6.36 -24.76
CA LEU A 71 -4.16 4.92 -25.02
C LEU A 71 -2.73 4.39 -25.14
N ASP A 72 -1.84 5.15 -25.76
CA ASP A 72 -0.42 4.80 -25.86
C ASP A 72 0.24 4.79 -24.48
N GLY A 73 -0.03 5.78 -23.63
CA GLY A 73 0.47 5.80 -22.25
C GLY A 73 0.01 4.58 -21.45
N GLU A 74 -1.25 4.19 -21.56
CA GLU A 74 -1.79 3.00 -20.87
C GLU A 74 -1.17 1.71 -21.37
N ARG A 75 -0.97 1.58 -22.69
CA ARG A 75 -0.29 0.44 -23.30
C ARG A 75 1.16 0.35 -22.84
N LEU A 76 1.90 1.46 -22.88
CA LEU A 76 3.30 1.53 -22.46
C LEU A 76 3.47 1.20 -20.98
N LEU A 77 2.56 1.70 -20.13
CA LEU A 77 2.53 1.38 -18.71
C LEU A 77 2.34 -0.13 -18.48
N ALA A 78 1.42 -0.76 -19.23
CA ALA A 78 1.19 -2.20 -19.15
C ALA A 78 2.38 -3.04 -19.65
N GLU A 79 3.17 -2.52 -20.59
CA GLU A 79 4.40 -3.13 -21.10
C GLU A 79 5.60 -2.93 -20.15
N GLY A 80 5.49 -2.03 -19.16
CA GLY A 80 6.58 -1.66 -18.25
C GLY A 80 7.55 -0.63 -18.82
N ASN A 81 7.23 0.00 -19.95
CA ASN A 81 7.98 1.09 -20.56
C ASN A 81 7.60 2.41 -19.87
N LEU A 82 8.11 2.60 -18.64
CA LEU A 82 7.64 3.65 -17.73
C LEU A 82 8.00 5.06 -18.20
N ASP A 83 9.18 5.27 -18.76
CA ASP A 83 9.63 6.58 -19.25
C ASP A 83 8.70 7.10 -20.35
N GLU A 84 8.46 6.29 -21.38
CA GLU A 84 7.59 6.65 -22.50
C GLU A 84 6.13 6.77 -22.07
N ALA A 85 5.68 5.94 -21.11
CA ALA A 85 4.34 6.07 -20.54
C ALA A 85 4.17 7.43 -19.84
N ILE A 86 5.16 7.85 -19.05
CA ILE A 86 5.15 9.16 -18.37
C ILE A 86 5.08 10.30 -19.39
N GLU A 87 5.89 10.25 -20.45
CA GLU A 87 5.87 11.26 -21.51
C GLU A 87 4.50 11.33 -22.20
N ALA A 88 3.91 10.18 -22.54
CA ALA A 88 2.59 10.11 -23.19
C ALA A 88 1.48 10.70 -22.31
N PHE A 89 1.45 10.38 -21.01
CA PHE A 89 0.47 10.93 -20.08
C PHE A 89 0.67 12.44 -19.83
N GLN A 90 1.91 12.91 -19.69
CA GLN A 90 2.19 14.34 -19.57
C GLN A 90 1.79 15.10 -20.84
N GLY A 91 2.08 14.53 -22.01
CA GLY A 91 1.64 15.05 -23.29
C GLY A 91 0.12 15.19 -23.31
N TYR A 92 -0.62 14.14 -22.93
CA TYR A 92 -2.08 14.19 -22.84
C TYR A 92 -2.60 15.33 -21.96
N LEU A 93 -2.03 15.48 -20.75
CA LEU A 93 -2.43 16.51 -19.80
C LEU A 93 -2.10 17.93 -20.29
N ALA A 94 -0.98 18.11 -21.00
CA ALA A 94 -0.55 19.42 -21.50
C ALA A 94 -1.53 20.05 -22.51
N PHE A 95 -2.30 19.23 -23.22
CA PHE A 95 -3.28 19.70 -24.21
C PHE A 95 -4.70 19.89 -23.65
N GLY A 96 -4.89 19.75 -22.33
CA GLY A 96 -6.20 19.96 -21.69
C GLY A 96 -7.22 18.88 -22.08
N GLY A 97 -6.89 17.61 -21.82
CA GLY A 97 -7.76 16.47 -22.05
C GLY A 97 -9.15 16.56 -21.38
N SER A 98 -10.03 15.62 -21.72
CA SER A 98 -11.33 15.52 -21.05
C SER A 98 -11.15 15.21 -19.57
N GLU A 99 -12.14 15.54 -18.74
CA GLU A 99 -12.08 15.25 -17.29
C GLU A 99 -11.76 13.78 -16.99
N GLU A 100 -12.45 12.87 -17.66
CA GLU A 100 -12.21 11.42 -17.53
C GLU A 100 -10.83 10.99 -18.04
N GLY A 101 -10.33 11.61 -19.11
CA GLY A 101 -9.00 11.29 -19.61
C GLY A 101 -7.90 11.84 -18.71
N SER A 102 -8.10 13.03 -18.14
CA SER A 102 -7.16 13.67 -17.21
C SER A 102 -7.04 12.86 -15.92
N SER A 103 -8.16 12.37 -15.37
CA SER A 103 -8.12 11.50 -14.19
C SER A 103 -7.39 10.17 -14.47
N ARG A 104 -7.59 9.57 -15.66
CA ARG A 104 -6.86 8.37 -16.11
C ARG A 104 -5.36 8.62 -16.29
N ALA A 105 -4.98 9.72 -16.92
CA ALA A 105 -3.58 10.07 -17.14
C ALA A 105 -2.85 10.35 -15.82
N LEU A 106 -3.47 11.10 -14.90
CA LEU A 106 -2.94 11.32 -13.54
C LEU A 106 -2.79 10.00 -12.77
N TRP A 107 -3.75 9.09 -12.91
CA TRP A 107 -3.67 7.77 -12.30
C TRP A 107 -2.49 6.98 -12.84
N GLY A 108 -2.33 6.92 -14.16
CA GLY A 108 -1.18 6.28 -14.82
C GLY A 108 0.16 6.87 -14.37
N LEU A 109 0.28 8.20 -14.32
CA LEU A 109 1.47 8.89 -13.81
C LEU A 109 1.78 8.51 -12.36
N SER A 110 0.76 8.49 -11.50
CA SER A 110 0.95 8.14 -10.09
C SER A 110 1.54 6.74 -9.94
N LEU A 111 1.04 5.77 -10.72
CA LEU A 111 1.53 4.40 -10.70
C LEU A 111 2.96 4.31 -11.25
N ALA A 112 3.25 4.95 -12.39
CA ALA A 112 4.56 4.92 -13.01
C ALA A 112 5.67 5.43 -12.08
N PHE A 113 5.43 6.54 -11.37
CA PHE A 113 6.39 7.10 -10.42
C PHE A 113 6.56 6.28 -9.12
N MET A 114 5.58 5.45 -8.77
CA MET A 114 5.61 4.65 -7.53
C MET A 114 6.29 3.29 -7.67
N VAL A 115 6.61 2.84 -8.88
CA VAL A 115 7.30 1.56 -9.09
C VAL A 115 8.72 1.64 -8.50
N PRO A 116 9.10 0.77 -7.54
CA PRO A 116 10.43 0.78 -6.97
C PRO A 116 11.48 0.24 -7.95
N ASP A 117 12.75 0.54 -7.69
CA ASP A 117 13.92 0.03 -8.42
C ASP A 117 13.98 0.41 -9.92
N THR A 118 13.31 1.50 -10.31
CA THR A 118 13.37 2.09 -11.66
C THR A 118 14.08 3.45 -11.62
N GLU A 119 14.66 3.88 -12.73
CA GLU A 119 15.29 5.21 -12.85
C GLU A 119 14.25 6.34 -12.71
N THR A 120 12.99 6.04 -13.05
CA THR A 120 11.83 6.92 -12.93
C THR A 120 11.22 6.96 -11.54
N HIS A 121 11.73 6.19 -10.58
CA HIS A 121 11.16 6.10 -9.24
C HIS A 121 11.23 7.46 -8.53
N ASP A 122 10.07 8.08 -8.33
CA ASP A 122 9.91 9.35 -7.61
C ASP A 122 8.59 9.32 -6.82
N PRO A 123 8.60 8.75 -5.60
CA PRO A 123 7.37 8.58 -4.82
C PRO A 123 6.72 9.92 -4.46
N GLU A 124 7.47 11.01 -4.38
CA GLU A 124 6.92 12.34 -4.10
C GLU A 124 6.13 12.89 -5.29
N ARG A 125 6.60 12.67 -6.53
CA ARG A 125 5.82 13.00 -7.73
C ARG A 125 4.58 12.12 -7.87
N GLY A 126 4.72 10.83 -7.58
CA GLY A 126 3.59 9.90 -7.58
C GLY A 126 2.50 10.31 -6.59
N LEU A 127 2.89 10.67 -5.36
CA LEU A 127 1.96 11.15 -4.33
C LEU A 127 1.29 12.46 -4.71
N ARG A 128 2.03 13.42 -5.28
CA ARG A 128 1.45 14.67 -5.79
C ARG A 128 0.39 14.41 -6.87
N ALA A 129 0.62 13.47 -7.79
CA ALA A 129 -0.37 13.11 -8.79
C ALA A 129 -1.64 12.49 -8.17
N LEU A 130 -1.51 11.69 -7.10
CA LEU A 130 -2.65 11.19 -6.34
C LEU A 130 -3.41 12.31 -5.63
N ASP A 131 -2.69 13.25 -4.99
CA ASP A 131 -3.31 14.41 -4.32
C ASP A 131 -4.13 15.23 -5.34
N THR A 132 -3.56 15.54 -6.50
CA THR A 132 -4.28 16.21 -7.60
C THR A 132 -5.53 15.43 -8.03
N LEU A 133 -5.45 14.11 -8.12
CA LEU A 133 -6.60 13.25 -8.46
C LEU A 133 -7.73 13.33 -7.44
N VAL A 134 -7.39 13.36 -6.15
CA VAL A 134 -8.36 13.43 -5.05
C VAL A 134 -9.00 14.82 -4.99
N ASP A 135 -8.20 15.87 -5.20
CA ASP A 135 -8.66 17.26 -5.09
C ASP A 135 -9.50 17.68 -6.31
N ASP A 136 -9.01 17.39 -7.53
CA ASP A 136 -9.62 17.89 -8.77
C ASP A 136 -10.68 16.92 -9.34
N HIS A 137 -10.59 15.61 -9.04
CA HIS A 137 -11.45 14.58 -9.63
C HIS A 137 -12.07 13.59 -8.62
N PRO A 138 -12.62 14.04 -7.47
CA PRO A 138 -13.05 13.16 -6.37
C PRO A 138 -14.17 12.17 -6.74
N LEU A 139 -15.02 12.51 -7.71
CA LEU A 139 -16.17 11.71 -8.11
C LEU A 139 -15.83 10.63 -9.14
N THR A 140 -14.66 10.71 -9.78
CA THR A 140 -14.22 9.71 -10.75
C THR A 140 -13.82 8.41 -10.05
N LEU A 141 -13.83 7.29 -10.78
CA LEU A 141 -13.36 6.01 -10.24
C LEU A 141 -11.90 6.10 -9.77
N GLN A 142 -11.06 6.79 -10.54
CA GLN A 142 -9.64 7.01 -10.25
C GLN A 142 -9.45 7.87 -9.01
N GLY A 143 -10.27 8.92 -8.82
CA GLY A 143 -10.23 9.76 -7.63
C GLY A 143 -10.55 8.97 -6.35
N GLN A 144 -11.58 8.12 -6.39
CA GLN A 144 -11.92 7.24 -5.27
C GLN A 144 -10.81 6.22 -4.98
N GLN A 145 -10.21 5.63 -6.02
CA GLN A 145 -9.06 4.73 -5.89
C GLN A 145 -7.83 5.43 -5.31
N ALA A 146 -7.54 6.66 -5.77
CA ALA A 146 -6.45 7.49 -5.27
C ALA A 146 -6.62 7.85 -3.79
N GLN A 147 -7.84 8.18 -3.36
CA GLN A 147 -8.15 8.46 -1.97
C GLN A 147 -7.81 7.26 -1.07
N TRP A 148 -8.23 6.06 -1.48
CA TRP A 148 -7.95 4.84 -0.72
C TRP A 148 -6.45 4.50 -0.72
N LEU A 149 -5.80 4.54 -1.88
CA LEU A 149 -4.37 4.24 -2.02
C LEU A 149 -3.52 5.21 -1.20
N ARG A 150 -3.84 6.51 -1.21
CA ARG A 150 -3.18 7.52 -0.38
C ARG A 150 -3.31 7.21 1.11
N GLY A 151 -4.51 6.83 1.56
CA GLY A 151 -4.74 6.38 2.93
C GLY A 151 -3.81 5.23 3.33
N LEU A 152 -3.73 4.20 2.48
CA LEU A 152 -2.83 3.07 2.71
C LEU A 152 -1.35 3.45 2.77
N ILE A 153 -0.89 4.36 1.90
CA ILE A 153 0.51 4.81 1.91
C ILE A 153 0.84 5.51 3.22
N VAL A 154 -0.05 6.36 3.72
CA VAL A 154 0.12 7.05 5.02
C VAL A 154 0.14 6.04 6.16
N GLU A 155 -0.81 5.09 6.19
CA GLU A 155 -0.87 4.04 7.21
C GLU A 155 0.39 3.17 7.20
N LEU A 156 0.87 2.78 6.02
CA LEU A 156 2.11 2.02 5.85
C LEU A 156 3.33 2.82 6.33
N GLY A 157 3.37 4.12 6.05
CA GLY A 157 4.40 5.04 6.55
C GLY A 157 4.44 5.07 8.08
N HIS A 158 3.26 5.20 8.71
CA HIS A 158 3.13 5.19 10.16
C HIS A 158 3.55 3.85 10.77
N ALA A 159 3.08 2.73 10.20
CA ALA A 159 3.45 1.39 10.66
C ALA A 159 4.97 1.14 10.59
N ARG A 160 5.63 1.61 9.52
CA ARG A 160 7.09 1.53 9.37
C ARG A 160 7.83 2.37 10.41
N ALA A 161 7.32 3.56 10.74
CA ALA A 161 7.90 4.41 11.78
C ALA A 161 7.85 3.71 13.14
N VAL A 162 6.68 3.19 13.53
CA VAL A 162 6.49 2.43 14.78
C VAL A 162 7.41 1.20 14.84
N ALA A 163 7.53 0.47 13.73
CA ALA A 163 8.42 -0.71 13.68
C ALA A 163 9.89 -0.34 13.95
N ARG A 164 10.38 0.78 13.39
CA ARG A 164 11.74 1.27 13.63
C ARG A 164 11.96 1.70 15.07
N GLU A 165 10.98 2.38 15.67
CA GLU A 165 11.03 2.77 17.09
C GLU A 165 11.11 1.54 18.00
N GLN A 166 10.32 0.50 17.71
CA GLN A 166 10.35 -0.75 18.47
C GLN A 166 11.69 -1.48 18.30
N GLU A 167 12.26 -1.48 17.10
CA GLU A 167 13.58 -2.07 16.84
C GLU A 167 14.68 -1.37 17.66
N GLN A 168 14.66 -0.04 17.69
CA GLN A 168 15.58 0.76 18.52
C GLN A 168 15.41 0.47 20.01
N LEU A 169 14.17 0.36 20.49
CA LEU A 169 13.89 0.01 21.89
C LEU A 169 14.44 -1.39 22.24
N ILE A 170 14.25 -2.36 21.36
CA ILE A 170 14.76 -3.73 21.55
C ILE A 170 16.29 -3.74 21.61
N GLU A 171 16.95 -2.97 20.75
CA GLU A 171 18.41 -2.82 20.76
C GLU A 171 18.90 -2.22 22.08
N GLN A 172 18.29 -1.11 22.53
CA GLN A 172 18.63 -0.47 23.81
C GLN A 172 18.43 -1.40 25.01
N LEU A 173 17.29 -2.10 25.07
CA LEU A 173 17.02 -3.06 26.15
C LEU A 173 18.02 -4.22 26.13
N SER A 174 18.43 -4.67 24.94
CA SER A 174 19.42 -5.74 24.78
C SER A 174 20.80 -5.28 25.29
N GLU A 175 21.21 -4.05 24.99
CA GLU A 175 22.45 -3.47 25.52
C GLU A 175 22.41 -3.36 27.05
N MET A 176 21.30 -2.88 27.62
CA MET A 176 21.13 -2.77 29.07
C MET A 176 21.22 -4.14 29.76
N VAL A 177 20.59 -5.17 29.20
CA VAL A 177 20.67 -6.54 29.74
C VAL A 177 22.11 -7.04 29.70
N GLU A 178 22.84 -6.82 28.61
CA GLU A 178 24.24 -7.23 28.49
C GLU A 178 25.15 -6.46 29.47
N GLN A 179 24.89 -5.18 29.70
CA GLN A 179 25.60 -4.40 30.73
C GLN A 179 25.34 -4.95 32.14
N LEU A 180 24.08 -5.24 32.48
CA LEU A 180 23.72 -5.83 33.77
C LEU A 180 24.39 -7.20 33.96
N ARG A 181 24.44 -8.01 32.90
CA ARG A 181 25.13 -9.30 32.89
C ARG A 181 26.62 -9.16 33.19
N ARG A 182 27.29 -8.17 32.60
CA ARG A 182 28.71 -7.88 32.90
C ARG A 182 28.94 -7.52 34.36
N ILE A 183 28.09 -6.65 34.91
CA ILE A 183 28.16 -6.27 36.33
C ILE A 183 27.98 -7.49 37.25
N ASP A 184 27.05 -8.39 36.93
CA ASP A 184 26.82 -9.59 37.72
C ASP A 184 28.02 -10.56 37.67
N LEU A 185 28.64 -10.72 36.49
CA LEU A 185 29.86 -11.51 36.34
C LEU A 185 31.05 -10.92 37.12
N ASP A 186 31.24 -9.60 37.09
CA ASP A 186 32.31 -8.91 37.82
C ASP A 186 32.11 -8.97 39.33
N ARG A 187 30.86 -9.00 39.78
CA ARG A 187 30.50 -9.10 41.21
C ARG A 187 30.68 -10.49 41.81
N ARG A 188 31.02 -11.52 41.04
CA ARG A 188 31.28 -12.88 41.55
C ARG A 188 32.79 -13.06 41.81
N PRO A 189 33.34 -12.60 42.95
CA PRO A 189 34.77 -12.51 43.17
C PRO A 189 35.24 -13.88 43.65
N GLY A 190 35.92 -14.63 42.78
CA GLY A 190 36.44 -15.94 43.13
C GLY A 190 35.35 -16.98 43.29
N GLY A 191 35.11 -17.74 42.22
CA GLY A 191 34.67 -19.11 42.41
C GLY A 191 35.58 -19.73 43.46
N VAL A 192 34.97 -20.13 44.59
CA VAL A 192 35.57 -20.99 45.61
C VAL A 192 36.41 -22.01 44.87
N ARG A 193 37.74 -21.86 44.93
CA ARG A 193 38.67 -22.83 44.36
C ARG A 193 38.34 -24.14 45.06
N PRO A 194 37.88 -25.21 44.36
CA PRO A 194 37.67 -26.51 45.00
C PRO A 194 39.06 -27.13 45.24
N ASP A 195 39.81 -26.55 46.17
CA ASP A 195 41.17 -26.92 46.52
C ASP A 195 41.17 -27.15 48.04
N SER A 196 40.74 -28.34 48.48
CA SER A 196 41.06 -28.88 49.82
C SER A 196 40.41 -30.21 50.19
N LEU A 197 39.61 -30.90 49.36
CA LEU A 197 39.28 -32.31 49.64
C LEU A 197 40.37 -33.26 49.11
N ARG A 198 41.61 -33.01 49.56
CA ARG A 198 42.68 -34.01 49.68
C ARG A 198 42.19 -35.06 50.68
N ARG A 199 41.58 -36.15 50.19
CA ARG A 199 41.39 -37.37 50.97
C ARG A 199 42.71 -38.15 50.92
N PRO A 200 43.41 -38.39 52.05
CA PRO A 200 44.55 -39.31 52.04
C PRO A 200 44.07 -40.75 51.83
N PRO A 201 44.88 -41.62 51.21
CA PRO A 201 44.53 -43.02 50.98
C PRO A 201 44.55 -43.82 52.29
N PRO A 202 43.66 -44.81 52.46
CA PRO A 202 43.70 -45.73 53.60
C PRO A 202 44.90 -46.69 53.48
N SER A 203 45.49 -47.01 54.64
CA SER A 203 46.63 -47.93 54.82
C SER A 203 46.24 -49.40 54.65
#